data_AF-A0A2A6E7Y5-F1
#
_entry.id   AF-A0A2A6E7Y5-F1
#
_cell.length_a   1.000
_cell.length_b   1.000
_cell.length_c   1.000
_cell.angle_alpha   90.00
_cell.angle_beta   90.00
_cell.angle_gamma   90.00
#
_symmetry.space_group_name_H-M   'P 1'
#
loop_
_entity.id
_entity.type
_entity.pdbx_description
1 polymer ?
#
loop_
_entity_poly.entity_id
_entity_poly.type
_entity_poly.pdbx_seq_one_letter_code
_entity_poly.pdbx_strand_id
1 'polypeptide(L)'
;MKRIHIIVWCLCTLPVLATQAQKITVKTGLEVLKEQRFQCLKGKRTGLITNPTGVDNHLRSTIDILHEAPEVNLTALYGPEHGVRGDVHAGDKIDSGTDPATGLPVYSLYGATRKPTPEMLKDIDVLVYDIQDIGCRSFTYISTMGLAMEAAAENNIEFVVLDRPNPLGGLKIEGCIVEDGFFSFVSQYKIPYIYGLTCGELALMLNADKQPGKACKLHVVKMKGWKRKMDYTQTGLQWIPPSPHIPHAHSAFFYPVSGIFGELGYASIGVGYTIPFQMFAAPWIKAAELTRRMNALRIPGVNFRPIHLKPFYATNKGEFIQGVQVHITDYRQAPLSDIQFLVMQEIAALYPDRAVFAHADSTRFRMFDKVCGSNRIREGFIRRNRWEDVRPYWYKDVEQFKKQSKKYYLYP
;
A
#
# COMPACT_ATOMS: atom_id res chain seq x y z
N MET A 1 -26.39 -23.20 -76.12
CA MET A 1 -25.36 -22.85 -75.12
C MET A 1 -25.98 -22.04 -73.99
N LYS A 2 -26.27 -22.65 -72.84
CA LYS A 2 -26.73 -21.95 -71.63
C LYS A 2 -25.58 -21.96 -70.61
N ARG A 3 -25.07 -20.79 -70.24
CA ARG A 3 -24.00 -20.63 -69.24
C ARG A 3 -24.61 -20.70 -67.84
N ILE A 4 -24.12 -21.62 -67.02
CA ILE A 4 -24.46 -21.72 -65.59
C ILE A 4 -23.43 -20.91 -64.82
N HIS A 5 -23.87 -19.91 -64.06
CA HIS A 5 -23.03 -19.18 -63.12
C HIS A 5 -23.12 -19.84 -61.75
N ILE A 6 -22.02 -20.45 -61.30
CA ILE A 6 -21.86 -20.96 -59.95
C ILE A 6 -21.33 -19.79 -59.10
N ILE A 7 -22.16 -19.27 -58.20
CA ILE A 7 -21.74 -18.30 -57.19
C ILE A 7 -21.26 -19.10 -55.99
N VAL A 8 -19.95 -19.08 -55.73
CA VAL A 8 -19.36 -19.64 -54.52
C VAL A 8 -19.50 -18.59 -53.40
N TRP A 9 -20.36 -18.85 -52.44
CA TRP A 9 -20.44 -18.08 -51.20
C TRP A 9 -19.28 -18.49 -50.29
N CYS A 10 -18.27 -17.63 -50.19
CA CYS A 10 -17.20 -17.78 -49.22
C CYS A 10 -17.70 -17.24 -47.86
N LEU A 11 -18.12 -18.13 -46.96
CA LEU A 11 -18.42 -17.75 -45.57
C LEU A 11 -17.12 -17.40 -44.85
N CYS A 12 -16.80 -16.11 -44.78
CA CYS A 12 -15.78 -15.60 -43.87
C CYS A 12 -16.28 -15.69 -42.42
N THR A 13 -15.97 -16.78 -41.72
CA THR A 13 -16.15 -16.84 -40.26
C THR A 13 -15.04 -16.02 -39.59
N LEU A 14 -15.35 -14.77 -39.24
CA LEU A 14 -14.51 -13.96 -38.35
C LEU A 14 -14.48 -14.62 -36.96
N PRO A 15 -13.31 -14.98 -36.40
CA PRO A 15 -13.23 -15.45 -35.02
C PRO A 15 -13.55 -14.27 -34.11
N VAL A 16 -14.71 -14.31 -33.47
CA VAL A 16 -15.01 -13.41 -32.35
C VAL A 16 -14.06 -13.80 -31.22
N LEU A 17 -12.96 -13.08 -31.09
CA LEU A 17 -12.13 -13.11 -29.90
C LEU A 17 -12.99 -12.58 -28.75
N ALA A 18 -13.65 -13.51 -28.03
CA ALA A 18 -14.33 -13.19 -26.80
C ALA A 18 -13.27 -12.66 -25.82
N THR A 19 -13.31 -11.36 -25.55
CA THR A 19 -12.59 -10.72 -24.46
C THR A 19 -13.15 -11.26 -23.15
N GLN A 20 -12.60 -12.38 -22.66
CA GLN A 20 -12.98 -12.90 -21.35
C GLN A 20 -12.42 -11.97 -20.28
N ALA A 21 -13.31 -11.35 -19.52
CA ALA A 21 -12.95 -10.67 -18.28
C ALA A 21 -12.16 -11.64 -17.39
N GLN A 22 -11.09 -11.15 -16.77
CA GLN A 22 -10.28 -11.97 -15.89
C GLN A 22 -11.15 -12.52 -14.75
N LYS A 23 -11.20 -13.84 -14.62
CA LYS A 23 -12.00 -14.50 -13.58
C LYS A 23 -11.42 -14.21 -12.20
N ILE A 24 -12.26 -13.73 -11.28
CA ILE A 24 -11.89 -13.59 -9.86
C ILE A 24 -11.64 -14.99 -9.28
N THR A 25 -10.46 -15.20 -8.69
CA THR A 25 -10.02 -16.49 -8.13
C THR A 25 -9.89 -16.50 -6.62
N VAL A 26 -10.10 -15.34 -5.98
CA VAL A 26 -10.01 -15.14 -4.53
C VAL A 26 -11.34 -14.64 -4.00
N LYS A 27 -11.80 -15.19 -2.87
CA LYS A 27 -12.88 -14.60 -2.07
C LYS A 27 -12.22 -13.81 -0.95
N THR A 28 -12.42 -12.49 -0.96
CA THR A 28 -11.96 -11.58 0.10
C THR A 28 -12.67 -11.88 1.42
N GLY A 29 -12.20 -11.30 2.53
CA GLY A 29 -12.88 -11.42 3.82
C GLY A 29 -14.35 -11.00 3.75
N LEU A 30 -14.67 -9.95 2.98
CA LEU A 30 -16.05 -9.51 2.76
C LEU A 30 -16.90 -10.56 2.01
N GLU A 31 -16.37 -11.16 0.95
CA GLU A 31 -17.08 -12.24 0.24
C GLU A 31 -17.34 -13.44 1.16
N VAL A 32 -16.36 -13.80 1.99
CA VAL A 32 -16.52 -14.88 2.98
C VAL A 32 -17.52 -14.51 4.06
N LEU A 33 -17.55 -13.26 4.53
CA LEU A 33 -18.51 -12.76 5.50
C LEU A 33 -19.95 -12.85 4.96
N LYS A 34 -20.16 -12.45 3.69
CA LYS A 34 -21.46 -12.59 3.00
C LYS A 34 -21.89 -14.06 2.92
N GLU A 35 -20.99 -14.97 2.52
CA GLU A 35 -21.28 -16.41 2.49
C GLU A 35 -21.68 -16.98 3.85
N GLN A 36 -21.08 -16.45 4.92
CA GLN A 36 -21.38 -16.82 6.30
C GLN A 36 -22.62 -16.12 6.85
N ARG A 37 -23.36 -15.36 6.02
CA ARG A 37 -24.55 -14.58 6.41
C ARG A 37 -24.28 -13.70 7.64
N PHE A 38 -23.13 -13.03 7.63
CA PHE A 38 -22.70 -12.07 8.66
C PHE A 38 -22.70 -12.64 10.08
N GLN A 39 -22.55 -13.95 10.25
CA GLN A 39 -22.80 -14.65 11.51
C GLN A 39 -22.00 -14.08 12.71
N CYS A 40 -20.76 -13.63 12.50
CA CYS A 40 -19.92 -13.06 13.55
C CYS A 40 -20.37 -11.66 14.01
N LEU A 41 -21.27 -10.99 13.28
CA LEU A 41 -21.76 -9.63 13.57
C LEU A 41 -23.20 -9.61 14.14
N LYS A 42 -23.91 -10.75 14.11
CA LYS A 42 -25.31 -10.81 14.54
C LYS A 42 -25.48 -10.39 16.01
N GLY A 43 -26.45 -9.52 16.24
CA GLY A 43 -26.80 -9.03 17.59
C GLY A 43 -25.78 -8.05 18.18
N LYS A 44 -24.79 -7.57 17.41
CA LYS A 44 -23.78 -6.59 17.84
C LYS A 44 -23.98 -5.26 17.15
N ARG A 45 -23.80 -4.15 17.87
CA ARG A 45 -23.65 -2.81 17.29
C ARG A 45 -22.29 -2.74 16.59
N THR A 46 -22.30 -2.51 15.29
CA THR A 46 -21.13 -2.64 14.45
C THR A 46 -20.61 -1.26 14.05
N GLY A 47 -19.34 -1.00 14.39
CA GLY A 47 -18.56 0.08 13.79
C GLY A 47 -17.77 -0.43 12.59
N LEU A 48 -17.60 0.38 11.54
CA LEU A 48 -16.84 0.01 10.35
C LEU A 48 -15.72 1.01 10.04
N ILE A 49 -14.47 0.54 10.09
CA ILE A 49 -13.30 1.23 9.53
C ILE A 49 -13.16 0.80 8.08
N THR A 50 -13.36 1.75 7.16
CA THR A 50 -13.33 1.49 5.73
C THR A 50 -12.98 2.75 4.93
N ASN A 51 -12.75 2.58 3.64
CA ASN A 51 -12.57 3.62 2.64
C ASN A 51 -13.13 3.11 1.28
N PRO A 52 -12.97 3.82 0.15
CA PRO A 52 -13.48 3.38 -1.15
C PRO A 52 -13.00 2.00 -1.63
N THR A 53 -11.93 1.45 -1.04
CA THR A 53 -11.42 0.12 -1.41
C THR A 53 -12.18 -1.02 -0.74
N GLY A 54 -12.95 -0.72 0.31
CA GLY A 54 -13.81 -1.65 1.02
C GLY A 54 -15.05 -1.98 0.20
N VAL A 55 -14.87 -2.81 -0.84
CA VAL A 55 -15.95 -3.26 -1.74
C VAL A 55 -15.90 -4.76 -1.99
N ASP A 56 -17.02 -5.28 -2.49
CA ASP A 56 -17.19 -6.67 -2.91
C ASP A 56 -16.83 -6.91 -4.39
N ASN A 57 -17.03 -8.13 -4.89
CA ASN A 57 -16.74 -8.50 -6.28
C ASN A 57 -17.56 -7.71 -7.32
N HIS A 58 -18.63 -7.04 -6.90
CA HIS A 58 -19.50 -6.20 -7.73
C HIS A 58 -19.25 -4.71 -7.50
N LEU A 59 -18.16 -4.36 -6.80
CA LEU A 59 -17.79 -2.99 -6.46
C LEU A 59 -18.83 -2.28 -5.57
N ARG A 60 -19.67 -3.04 -4.86
CA ARG A 60 -20.57 -2.48 -3.84
C ARG A 60 -19.79 -2.27 -2.55
N SER A 61 -19.96 -1.09 -1.95
CA SER A 61 -19.30 -0.74 -0.69
C SER A 61 -19.71 -1.66 0.45
N THR A 62 -18.75 -2.03 1.29
CA THR A 62 -18.99 -2.72 2.57
C THR A 62 -19.94 -1.93 3.47
N ILE A 63 -19.92 -0.60 3.37
CA ILE A 63 -20.87 0.27 4.10
C ILE A 63 -22.30 -0.11 3.72
N ASP A 64 -22.59 -0.10 2.43
CA ASP A 64 -23.95 -0.29 1.92
C ASP A 64 -24.39 -1.75 2.12
N ILE A 65 -23.47 -2.71 1.92
CA ILE A 65 -23.72 -4.14 2.17
C ILE A 65 -24.09 -4.41 3.63
N LEU A 66 -23.34 -3.84 4.59
CA LEU A 66 -23.61 -4.05 6.01
C LEU A 66 -24.84 -3.26 6.48
N HIS A 67 -25.12 -2.10 5.90
CA HIS A 67 -26.30 -1.30 6.23
C HIS A 67 -27.61 -1.95 5.74
N GLU A 68 -27.59 -2.58 4.56
CA GLU A 68 -28.76 -3.27 3.99
C GLU A 68 -28.99 -4.67 4.56
N ALA A 69 -28.00 -5.27 5.22
CA ALA A 69 -28.11 -6.61 5.78
C ALA A 69 -28.97 -6.58 7.07
N PRO A 70 -30.16 -7.21 7.09
CA PRO A 70 -31.08 -7.12 8.23
C PRO A 70 -30.53 -7.75 9.51
N GLU A 71 -29.52 -8.62 9.39
CA GLU A 71 -28.88 -9.26 10.55
C GLU A 71 -27.75 -8.42 11.16
N VAL A 72 -27.38 -7.29 10.55
CA VAL A 72 -26.28 -6.42 10.97
C VAL A 72 -26.83 -5.08 11.44
N ASN A 73 -26.46 -4.67 12.66
CA ASN A 73 -26.76 -3.34 13.18
C ASN A 73 -25.53 -2.44 13.00
N LEU A 74 -25.37 -1.84 11.82
CA LEU A 74 -24.28 -0.90 11.53
C LEU A 74 -24.62 0.47 12.14
N THR A 75 -23.80 0.96 13.08
CA THR A 75 -24.11 2.16 13.87
C THR A 75 -23.12 3.31 13.68
N ALA A 76 -21.90 3.06 13.20
CA ALA A 76 -20.90 4.11 13.00
C ALA A 76 -19.88 3.75 11.92
N LEU A 77 -19.36 4.79 11.25
CA LEU A 77 -18.31 4.69 10.23
C LEU A 77 -17.05 5.42 10.70
N TYR A 78 -15.88 4.88 10.35
CA TYR A 78 -14.59 5.43 10.74
C TYR A 78 -13.69 5.54 9.51
N GLY A 79 -13.36 6.77 9.12
CA GLY A 79 -12.55 7.07 7.95
C GLY A 79 -11.07 7.19 8.30
N PRO A 80 -10.16 6.47 7.62
CA PRO A 80 -8.73 6.68 7.77
C PRO A 80 -8.29 7.95 7.00
N GLU A 81 -7.01 8.02 6.64
CA GLU A 81 -6.50 8.98 5.66
C GLU A 81 -7.29 8.89 4.34
N HIS A 82 -7.73 10.04 3.82
CA HIS A 82 -8.63 10.23 2.64
C HIS A 82 -10.15 10.01 2.88
N GLY A 83 -10.56 9.71 4.11
CA GLY A 83 -11.99 9.63 4.47
C GLY A 83 -12.69 8.33 4.05
N VAL A 84 -13.96 8.19 4.42
CA VAL A 84 -14.75 6.97 4.21
C VAL A 84 -15.21 6.81 2.77
N ARG A 85 -15.65 7.90 2.12
CA ARG A 85 -16.16 7.88 0.73
C ARG A 85 -15.14 8.42 -0.28
N GLY A 86 -13.91 8.75 0.16
CA GLY A 86 -12.82 9.19 -0.71
C GLY A 86 -12.97 10.62 -1.23
N ASP A 87 -13.80 11.42 -0.58
CA ASP A 87 -14.18 12.79 -0.92
C ASP A 87 -13.18 13.85 -0.40
N VAL A 88 -12.06 13.43 0.20
CA VAL A 88 -11.08 14.33 0.81
C VAL A 88 -9.65 14.07 0.32
N HIS A 89 -8.91 15.14 0.02
CA HIS A 89 -7.52 15.04 -0.46
C HIS A 89 -6.53 14.59 0.63
N ALA A 90 -5.36 14.12 0.18
CA ALA A 90 -4.26 13.73 1.06
C ALA A 90 -3.75 14.91 1.91
N GLY A 91 -3.74 14.74 3.23
CA GLY A 91 -3.25 15.75 4.17
C GLY A 91 -4.29 16.78 4.63
N ASP A 92 -5.50 16.78 4.07
CA ASP A 92 -6.58 17.66 4.49
C ASP A 92 -7.18 17.22 5.83
N LYS A 93 -7.73 18.19 6.58
CA LYS A 93 -8.47 17.92 7.82
C LYS A 93 -9.81 17.29 7.46
N ILE A 94 -10.04 16.07 7.92
CA ILE A 94 -11.34 15.40 7.82
C ILE A 94 -12.05 15.64 9.15
N ASP A 95 -13.15 16.39 9.12
CA ASP A 95 -14.02 16.57 10.27
C ASP A 95 -15.02 15.40 10.36
N SER A 96 -15.46 15.09 11.59
CA SER A 96 -16.54 14.12 11.78
C SER A 96 -17.85 14.65 11.17
N GLY A 97 -18.68 13.76 10.65
CA GLY A 97 -19.91 14.15 9.96
C GLY A 97 -20.95 13.04 9.95
N THR A 98 -21.84 13.08 8.97
CA THR A 98 -22.88 12.07 8.75
C THR A 98 -22.81 11.59 7.30
N ASP A 99 -22.83 10.27 7.08
CA ASP A 99 -22.86 9.71 5.74
C ASP A 99 -24.25 9.94 5.13
N PRO A 100 -24.35 10.65 3.98
CA PRO A 100 -25.65 11.05 3.44
C PRO A 100 -26.50 9.88 2.94
N ALA A 101 -25.89 8.77 2.55
CA ALA A 101 -26.59 7.60 2.04
C ALA A 101 -27.24 6.76 3.15
N THR A 102 -26.55 6.62 4.28
CA THR A 102 -26.99 5.77 5.41
C THR A 102 -27.51 6.54 6.62
N GLY A 103 -27.24 7.83 6.72
CA GLY A 103 -27.54 8.66 7.89
C GLY A 103 -26.66 8.38 9.11
N LEU A 104 -25.62 7.55 8.97
CA LEU A 104 -24.75 7.13 10.08
C LEU A 104 -23.70 8.19 10.43
N PRO A 105 -23.30 8.29 11.71
CA PRO A 105 -22.16 9.13 12.10
C PRO A 105 -20.86 8.61 11.48
N VAL A 106 -20.03 9.55 11.03
CA VAL A 106 -18.70 9.31 10.44
C VAL A 106 -17.65 9.97 11.33
N TYR A 107 -16.70 9.19 11.83
CA TYR A 107 -15.57 9.65 12.62
C TYR A 107 -14.28 9.66 11.80
N SER A 108 -13.50 10.73 11.92
CA SER A 108 -12.16 10.82 11.32
C SER A 108 -11.11 10.15 12.22
N LEU A 109 -10.34 9.22 11.66
CA LEU A 109 -9.16 8.59 12.25
C LEU A 109 -7.86 9.15 11.66
N TYR A 110 -7.86 10.44 11.31
CA TYR A 110 -6.70 11.16 10.79
C TYR A 110 -6.45 12.50 11.50
N GLY A 111 -5.27 13.09 11.28
CA GLY A 111 -4.92 14.38 11.89
C GLY A 111 -4.74 14.28 13.40
N ALA A 112 -5.56 15.01 14.15
CA ALA A 112 -5.51 15.08 15.62
C ALA A 112 -5.98 13.79 16.31
N THR A 113 -6.86 13.01 15.66
CA THR A 113 -7.42 11.79 16.22
C THR A 113 -7.10 10.62 15.29
N ARG A 114 -6.04 9.85 15.60
CA ARG A 114 -5.62 8.68 14.80
C ARG A 114 -5.96 7.34 15.43
N LYS A 115 -6.23 7.38 16.74
CA LYS A 115 -6.71 6.27 17.57
C LYS A 115 -8.15 6.63 17.97
N PRO A 116 -9.14 5.73 17.76
CA PRO A 116 -10.51 5.99 18.21
C PRO A 116 -10.55 6.33 19.72
N THR A 117 -11.32 7.34 20.11
CA THR A 117 -11.49 7.67 21.53
C THR A 117 -12.57 6.78 22.16
N PRO A 118 -12.62 6.64 23.50
CA PRO A 118 -13.70 5.92 24.17
C PRO A 118 -15.10 6.42 23.77
N GLU A 119 -15.28 7.72 23.58
CA GLU A 119 -16.54 8.33 23.17
C GLU A 119 -16.95 7.92 21.75
N MET A 120 -15.98 7.73 20.86
CA MET A 120 -16.23 7.22 19.51
C MET A 120 -16.62 5.73 19.51
N LEU A 121 -16.27 4.99 20.56
CA LEU A 121 -16.49 3.54 20.68
C LEU A 121 -17.69 3.16 21.55
N LYS A 122 -18.29 4.11 22.29
CA LYS A 122 -19.34 3.84 23.29
C LYS A 122 -20.59 3.15 22.71
N ASP A 123 -20.87 3.39 21.44
CA ASP A 123 -22.09 2.94 20.76
C ASP A 123 -21.88 1.71 19.85
N ILE A 124 -20.73 1.03 19.98
CA ILE A 124 -20.41 -0.20 19.25
C ILE A 124 -20.02 -1.33 20.22
N ASP A 125 -20.20 -2.57 19.76
CA ASP A 125 -19.75 -3.79 20.45
C ASP A 125 -18.63 -4.49 19.65
N VAL A 126 -18.58 -4.25 18.34
CA VAL A 126 -17.57 -4.77 17.42
C VAL A 126 -17.12 -3.70 16.44
N LEU A 127 -15.82 -3.64 16.18
CA LEU A 127 -15.20 -2.77 15.20
C LEU A 127 -14.64 -3.61 14.04
N VAL A 128 -15.19 -3.43 12.85
CA VAL A 128 -14.82 -4.15 11.63
C VAL A 128 -13.81 -3.31 10.84
N TYR A 129 -12.76 -3.92 10.34
CA TYR A 129 -11.77 -3.31 9.44
C TYR A 129 -11.83 -3.95 8.06
N ASP A 130 -12.05 -3.14 7.02
CA ASP A 130 -12.07 -3.59 5.63
C ASP A 130 -11.45 -2.55 4.69
N ILE A 131 -10.13 -2.56 4.58
CA ILE A 131 -9.36 -1.63 3.72
C ILE A 131 -8.28 -2.41 2.97
N GLN A 132 -8.12 -2.11 1.68
CA GLN A 132 -6.98 -2.58 0.87
C GLN A 132 -5.74 -1.74 1.16
N ASP A 133 -4.72 -2.33 1.78
CA ASP A 133 -3.40 -1.73 1.93
C ASP A 133 -2.45 -2.12 0.77
N ILE A 134 -1.18 -1.68 0.84
CA ILE A 134 -0.19 -1.90 -0.23
C ILE A 134 1.02 -2.76 0.17
N GLY A 135 1.02 -3.39 1.34
CA GLY A 135 2.12 -4.25 1.81
C GLY A 135 3.39 -3.51 2.23
N CYS A 136 3.32 -2.19 2.44
CA CYS A 136 4.44 -1.33 2.80
C CYS A 136 4.17 -0.59 4.11
N ARG A 137 5.15 -0.57 5.01
CA ARG A 137 5.02 -0.10 6.40
C ARG A 137 4.62 1.37 6.53
N SER A 138 5.09 2.22 5.63
CA SER A 138 4.77 3.66 5.65
C SER A 138 3.39 4.00 5.07
N PHE A 139 2.65 3.02 4.56
CA PHE A 139 1.27 3.21 4.15
C PHE A 139 0.34 3.06 5.35
N THR A 140 -0.24 4.17 5.79
CA THR A 140 -0.73 4.39 7.17
C THR A 140 -1.98 3.59 7.56
N TYR A 141 -2.64 2.90 6.63
CA TYR A 141 -3.83 2.10 6.92
C TYR A 141 -3.59 0.97 7.91
N ILE A 142 -2.40 0.38 7.91
CA ILE A 142 -2.03 -0.62 8.93
C ILE A 142 -1.77 0.01 10.30
N SER A 143 -1.31 1.27 10.34
CA SER A 143 -1.17 2.05 11.58
C SER A 143 -2.55 2.38 12.16
N THR A 144 -3.51 2.79 11.31
CA THR A 144 -4.92 2.94 11.72
C THR A 144 -5.48 1.63 12.26
N MET A 145 -5.25 0.51 11.57
CA MET A 145 -5.72 -0.81 12.02
C MET A 145 -5.24 -1.14 13.42
N GLY A 146 -3.93 -1.11 13.68
CA GLY A 146 -3.41 -1.52 14.97
C GLY A 146 -3.68 -0.51 16.10
N LEU A 147 -3.77 0.80 15.83
CA LEU A 147 -4.23 1.78 16.83
C LEU A 147 -5.71 1.58 17.17
N ALA A 148 -6.55 1.21 16.19
CA ALA A 148 -7.93 0.86 16.46
C ALA A 148 -8.07 -0.47 17.21
N MET A 149 -7.21 -1.46 16.94
CA MET A 149 -7.13 -2.70 17.74
C MET A 149 -6.75 -2.40 19.20
N GLU A 150 -5.81 -1.49 19.43
CA GLU A 150 -5.41 -1.02 20.76
C GLU A 150 -6.59 -0.35 21.47
N ALA A 151 -7.26 0.60 20.83
CA ALA A 151 -8.44 1.25 21.39
C ALA A 151 -9.57 0.25 21.69
N ALA A 152 -9.79 -0.73 20.80
CA ALA A 152 -10.77 -1.79 21.02
C ALA A 152 -10.40 -2.67 22.23
N ALA A 153 -9.13 -3.04 22.38
CA ALA A 153 -8.66 -3.82 23.53
C ALA A 153 -8.83 -3.07 24.86
N GLU A 154 -8.54 -1.77 24.88
CA GLU A 154 -8.71 -0.90 26.04
C GLU A 154 -10.18 -0.79 26.46
N ASN A 155 -11.09 -0.68 25.49
CA ASN A 155 -12.54 -0.49 25.71
C ASN A 155 -13.36 -1.79 25.66
N ASN A 156 -12.70 -2.95 25.63
CA ASN A 156 -13.33 -4.28 25.62
C ASN A 156 -14.25 -4.55 24.40
N ILE A 157 -13.97 -3.88 23.28
CA ILE A 157 -14.64 -4.03 21.99
C ILE A 157 -14.01 -5.18 21.21
N GLU A 158 -14.82 -5.99 20.53
CA GLU A 158 -14.32 -7.02 19.60
C GLU A 158 -13.79 -6.36 18.32
N PHE A 159 -12.71 -6.89 17.76
CA PHE A 159 -12.14 -6.38 16.52
C PHE A 159 -12.17 -7.45 15.43
N VAL A 160 -12.76 -7.14 14.28
CA VAL A 160 -12.92 -8.07 13.16
C VAL A 160 -12.16 -7.53 11.95
N VAL A 161 -11.23 -8.31 11.39
CA VAL A 161 -10.55 -7.96 10.14
C VAL A 161 -11.17 -8.74 8.99
N LEU A 162 -11.70 -8.05 7.98
CA LEU A 162 -12.06 -8.64 6.70
C LEU A 162 -10.79 -8.68 5.85
N ASP A 163 -10.15 -9.84 5.81
CA ASP A 163 -8.80 -9.92 5.27
C ASP A 163 -8.76 -9.67 3.75
N ARG A 164 -7.67 -9.04 3.29
CA ARG A 164 -7.46 -8.66 1.88
C ARG A 164 -6.08 -9.07 1.37
N PRO A 165 -5.91 -9.26 0.04
CA PRO A 165 -4.63 -9.60 -0.55
C PRO A 165 -3.55 -8.57 -0.21
N ASN A 166 -2.35 -9.01 0.16
CA ASN A 166 -1.18 -8.14 0.07
C ASN A 166 -0.79 -8.01 -1.42
N PRO A 167 -0.81 -6.80 -2.03
CA PRO A 167 -0.56 -6.65 -3.46
C PRO A 167 0.90 -6.91 -3.85
N LEU A 168 1.84 -6.84 -2.90
CA LEU A 168 3.25 -7.26 -3.06
C LEU A 168 3.45 -8.78 -2.90
N GLY A 169 2.36 -9.53 -2.69
CA GLY A 169 2.40 -10.92 -2.29
C GLY A 169 2.91 -11.10 -0.85
N GLY A 170 2.95 -12.36 -0.42
CA GLY A 170 3.39 -12.77 0.92
C GLY A 170 4.84 -13.27 0.99
N LEU A 171 5.65 -13.07 -0.05
CA LEU A 171 7.00 -13.65 -0.11
C LEU A 171 8.13 -12.64 0.08
N LYS A 172 7.93 -11.40 -0.39
CA LYS A 172 8.94 -10.35 -0.35
C LYS A 172 8.96 -9.74 1.06
N ILE A 173 10.15 -9.66 1.64
CA ILE A 173 10.41 -8.99 2.92
C ILE A 173 11.69 -8.17 2.73
N GLU A 174 11.62 -6.86 2.95
CA GLU A 174 12.73 -5.94 2.75
C GLU A 174 12.72 -4.85 3.83
N GLY A 175 13.91 -4.41 4.25
CA GLY A 175 14.10 -3.34 5.21
C GLY A 175 14.18 -3.77 6.68
N CYS A 176 14.84 -2.93 7.48
CA CYS A 176 15.01 -3.18 8.90
C CYS A 176 13.69 -2.95 9.65
N ILE A 177 13.55 -3.56 10.83
CA ILE A 177 12.44 -3.23 11.72
C ILE A 177 12.57 -1.80 12.25
N VAL A 178 11.46 -1.24 12.73
CA VAL A 178 11.46 0.08 13.38
C VAL A 178 12.16 -0.01 14.74
N GLU A 179 13.02 0.95 15.01
CA GLU A 179 13.74 1.12 16.27
C GLU A 179 13.04 2.08 17.22
N ASP A 180 13.31 1.92 18.51
CA ASP A 180 12.83 2.84 19.53
C ASP A 180 13.31 4.27 19.19
N GLY A 181 12.43 5.26 19.36
CA GLY A 181 12.66 6.64 18.91
C GLY A 181 12.24 6.94 17.46
N PHE A 182 12.00 5.91 16.64
CA PHE A 182 11.51 6.05 15.26
C PHE A 182 10.06 5.59 15.07
N PHE A 183 9.38 5.15 16.13
CA PHE A 183 7.95 4.91 16.10
C PHE A 183 7.17 6.19 15.76
N SER A 184 6.28 6.06 14.79
CA SER A 184 5.36 7.11 14.38
C SER A 184 4.23 6.53 13.56
N PHE A 185 3.27 7.35 13.14
CA PHE A 185 2.16 6.89 12.32
C PHE A 185 2.58 6.30 10.95
N VAL A 186 3.77 6.63 10.43
CA VAL A 186 4.35 6.04 9.20
C VAL A 186 5.33 4.89 9.47
N SER A 187 5.44 4.47 10.73
CA SER A 187 6.41 3.49 11.23
C SER A 187 5.94 2.92 12.56
N GLN A 188 4.67 2.50 12.61
CA GLN A 188 3.96 2.31 13.88
C GLN A 188 4.36 1.03 14.63
N TYR A 189 4.90 0.03 13.93
CA TYR A 189 5.17 -1.30 14.49
C TYR A 189 6.57 -1.82 14.15
N LYS A 190 7.09 -2.75 14.97
CA LYS A 190 8.39 -3.42 14.77
C LYS A 190 8.31 -4.45 13.64
N ILE A 191 8.05 -3.99 12.42
CA ILE A 191 8.00 -4.79 11.19
C ILE A 191 8.96 -4.22 10.13
N PRO A 192 9.47 -5.03 9.19
CA PRO A 192 10.23 -4.57 8.03
C PRO A 192 9.47 -3.54 7.18
N TYR A 193 10.17 -2.85 6.28
CA TYR A 193 9.56 -1.84 5.39
C TYR A 193 8.57 -2.48 4.41
N ILE A 194 8.96 -3.57 3.75
CA ILE A 194 8.04 -4.52 3.10
C ILE A 194 7.94 -5.72 4.03
N TYR A 195 6.76 -5.95 4.60
CA TYR A 195 6.59 -6.91 5.70
C TYR A 195 5.96 -8.25 5.25
N GLY A 196 5.41 -8.32 4.03
CA GLY A 196 4.98 -9.58 3.41
C GLY A 196 3.86 -10.33 4.14
N LEU A 197 2.98 -9.65 4.86
CA LEU A 197 1.78 -10.24 5.50
C LEU A 197 0.52 -9.63 4.88
N THR A 198 -0.61 -10.33 4.94
CA THR A 198 -1.91 -9.67 4.76
C THR A 198 -2.25 -8.81 5.98
N CYS A 199 -3.25 -7.92 5.88
CA CYS A 199 -3.69 -7.14 7.04
C CYS A 199 -4.21 -8.04 8.18
N GLY A 200 -4.88 -9.15 7.87
CA GLY A 200 -5.30 -10.15 8.85
C GLY A 200 -4.14 -10.90 9.52
N GLU A 201 -3.14 -11.34 8.75
CA GLU A 201 -1.92 -11.97 9.30
C GLU A 201 -1.13 -10.98 10.17
N LEU A 202 -1.05 -9.71 9.77
CA LEU A 202 -0.42 -8.64 10.56
C LEU A 202 -1.19 -8.40 11.86
N ALA A 203 -2.52 -8.32 11.82
CA ALA A 203 -3.34 -8.16 13.03
C ALA A 203 -3.12 -9.31 14.04
N LEU A 204 -3.06 -10.56 13.56
CA LEU A 204 -2.74 -11.71 14.41
C LEU A 204 -1.36 -11.58 15.06
N MET A 205 -0.35 -11.18 14.28
CA MET A 205 1.01 -10.96 14.78
C MET A 205 1.04 -9.87 15.86
N LEU A 206 0.46 -8.70 15.57
CA LEU A 206 0.44 -7.56 16.51
C LEU A 206 -0.27 -7.93 17.81
N ASN A 207 -1.38 -8.66 17.73
CA ASN A 207 -2.16 -9.08 18.89
C ASN A 207 -1.39 -10.07 19.78
N ALA A 208 -0.73 -11.07 19.17
CA ALA A 208 0.06 -12.07 19.88
C ALA A 208 1.32 -11.48 20.54
N ASP A 209 1.99 -10.55 19.86
CA ASP A 209 3.19 -9.89 20.34
C ASP A 209 2.88 -8.73 21.32
N LYS A 210 1.60 -8.51 21.64
CA LYS A 210 1.10 -7.41 22.50
C LYS A 210 1.63 -6.03 22.07
N GLN A 211 1.87 -5.83 20.79
CA GLN A 211 2.21 -4.51 20.26
C GLN A 211 1.09 -3.45 20.41
N PRO A 212 -0.21 -3.80 20.55
CA PRO A 212 -1.22 -2.85 21.02
C PRO A 212 -1.25 -2.70 22.56
N GLY A 213 -0.21 -3.13 23.30
CA GLY A 213 -0.13 -3.06 24.76
C GLY A 213 -1.03 -4.05 25.52
N LYS A 214 -2.25 -4.29 25.02
CA LYS A 214 -3.24 -5.23 25.56
C LYS A 214 -3.79 -6.12 24.44
N ALA A 215 -4.00 -7.41 24.74
CA ALA A 215 -4.59 -8.33 23.78
C ALA A 215 -6.05 -7.93 23.48
N CYS A 216 -6.35 -7.80 22.20
CA CYS A 216 -7.68 -7.54 21.65
C CYS A 216 -8.44 -8.86 21.45
N LYS A 217 -9.78 -8.83 21.60
CA LYS A 217 -10.68 -9.90 21.15
C LYS A 217 -10.74 -9.86 19.62
N LEU A 218 -9.73 -10.44 18.98
CA LEU A 218 -9.53 -10.38 17.53
C LEU A 218 -10.17 -11.59 16.83
N HIS A 219 -10.93 -11.30 15.78
CA HIS A 219 -11.37 -12.28 14.80
C HIS A 219 -10.92 -11.87 13.39
N VAL A 220 -10.39 -12.80 12.61
CA VAL A 220 -10.02 -12.55 11.20
C VAL A 220 -10.90 -13.39 10.30
N VAL A 221 -11.67 -12.73 9.44
CA VAL A 221 -12.43 -13.38 8.38
C VAL A 221 -11.47 -13.68 7.23
N LYS A 222 -10.89 -14.88 7.29
CA LYS A 222 -9.87 -15.36 6.36
C LYS A 222 -10.39 -15.44 4.92
N MET A 223 -9.57 -15.01 3.96
CA MET A 223 -9.84 -15.18 2.52
C MET A 223 -9.89 -16.65 2.11
N LYS A 224 -10.53 -16.94 0.96
CA LYS A 224 -10.40 -18.24 0.29
C LYS A 224 -9.69 -18.07 -1.06
N GLY A 225 -8.71 -18.92 -1.34
CA GLY A 225 -8.04 -18.98 -2.65
C GLY A 225 -6.76 -18.16 -2.78
N TRP A 226 -6.54 -17.13 -1.94
CA TRP A 226 -5.29 -16.36 -1.94
C TRP A 226 -4.10 -17.24 -1.53
N LYS A 227 -2.96 -17.01 -2.17
CA LYS A 227 -1.69 -17.70 -1.91
C LYS A 227 -0.58 -16.68 -1.84
N ARG A 228 0.44 -16.93 -1.02
CA ARG A 228 1.54 -15.96 -0.80
C ARG A 228 2.29 -15.58 -2.07
N LYS A 229 2.30 -16.46 -3.08
CA LYS A 229 2.92 -16.21 -4.38
C LYS A 229 2.11 -15.30 -5.31
N MET A 230 0.88 -14.95 -4.97
CA MET A 230 0.01 -14.10 -5.80
C MET A 230 0.38 -12.63 -5.61
N ASP A 231 0.62 -11.93 -6.70
CA ASP A 231 0.42 -10.48 -6.73
C ASP A 231 -1.08 -10.15 -6.87
N TYR A 232 -1.42 -8.86 -6.78
CA TYR A 232 -2.83 -8.44 -6.85
C TYR A 232 -3.49 -8.80 -8.18
N THR A 233 -2.78 -8.66 -9.31
CA THR A 233 -3.35 -8.91 -10.63
C THR A 233 -3.75 -10.38 -10.78
N GLN A 234 -3.01 -11.30 -10.18
CA GLN A 234 -3.31 -12.73 -10.20
C GLN A 234 -4.58 -13.12 -9.44
N THR A 235 -5.11 -12.24 -8.57
CA THR A 235 -6.37 -12.49 -7.86
C THR A 235 -7.60 -12.34 -8.77
N GLY A 236 -7.48 -11.57 -9.86
CA GLY A 236 -8.58 -11.18 -10.74
C GLY A 236 -9.50 -10.09 -10.17
N LEU A 237 -9.22 -9.56 -8.97
CA LEU A 237 -9.97 -8.45 -8.37
C LEU A 237 -9.69 -7.13 -9.09
N GLN A 238 -10.66 -6.21 -9.05
CA GLN A 238 -10.47 -4.84 -9.54
C GLN A 238 -9.66 -4.02 -8.55
N TRP A 239 -8.72 -3.23 -9.05
CA TRP A 239 -7.97 -2.29 -8.23
C TRP A 239 -8.74 -0.97 -8.09
N ILE A 240 -9.22 -0.69 -6.88
CA ILE A 240 -9.65 0.66 -6.51
C ILE A 240 -8.42 1.38 -5.92
N PRO A 241 -8.08 2.59 -6.37
CA PRO A 241 -6.97 3.35 -5.80
C PRO A 241 -7.10 3.50 -4.28
N PRO A 242 -6.21 2.89 -3.47
CA PRO A 242 -6.22 3.09 -2.02
C PRO A 242 -5.79 4.51 -1.65
N SER A 243 -5.03 5.18 -2.51
CA SER A 243 -4.79 6.61 -2.44
C SER A 243 -4.63 7.19 -3.84
N PRO A 244 -4.75 8.52 -4.03
CA PRO A 244 -4.68 9.15 -5.35
C PRO A 244 -3.39 8.85 -6.13
N HIS A 245 -2.28 8.62 -5.43
CA HIS A 245 -0.97 8.33 -6.05
C HIS A 245 -0.67 6.83 -6.19
N ILE A 246 -1.58 5.94 -5.79
CA ILE A 246 -1.51 4.50 -6.08
C ILE A 246 -2.68 4.11 -7.02
N PRO A 247 -2.76 4.67 -8.24
CA PRO A 247 -3.92 4.53 -9.11
C PRO A 247 -4.10 3.13 -9.69
N HIS A 248 -3.03 2.31 -9.70
CA HIS A 248 -3.05 0.98 -10.30
C HIS A 248 -2.40 -0.05 -9.38
N ALA A 249 -2.77 -1.33 -9.55
CA ALA A 249 -2.19 -2.42 -8.76
C ALA A 249 -0.66 -2.46 -8.83
N HIS A 250 -0.08 -2.20 -10.02
CA HIS A 250 1.38 -2.15 -10.16
C HIS A 250 2.01 -0.96 -9.42
N SER A 251 1.28 0.14 -9.19
CA SER A 251 1.79 1.28 -8.42
C SER A 251 2.17 0.87 -6.99
N ALA A 252 1.53 -0.17 -6.43
CA ALA A 252 1.94 -0.74 -5.13
C ALA A 252 3.39 -1.25 -5.17
N PHE A 253 3.85 -1.83 -6.27
CA PHE A 253 5.25 -2.27 -6.42
C PHE A 253 6.23 -1.10 -6.42
N PHE A 254 5.82 0.05 -6.97
CA PHE A 254 6.69 1.20 -7.14
C PHE A 254 6.71 2.13 -5.93
N TYR A 255 5.68 2.12 -5.08
CA TYR A 255 5.71 2.87 -3.83
C TYR A 255 6.99 2.60 -3.00
N PRO A 256 7.39 1.34 -2.70
CA PRO A 256 8.64 1.10 -1.98
C PRO A 256 9.89 1.38 -2.83
N VAL A 257 9.78 1.47 -4.16
CA VAL A 257 10.92 1.76 -5.06
C VAL A 257 11.44 3.18 -4.88
N SER A 258 10.56 4.14 -4.58
CA SER A 258 10.92 5.58 -4.55
C SER A 258 10.31 6.36 -3.38
N GLY A 259 9.43 5.75 -2.58
CA GLY A 259 8.67 6.44 -1.53
C GLY A 259 9.52 7.04 -0.43
N ILE A 260 10.58 6.35 0.03
CA ILE A 260 11.48 6.87 1.07
C ILE A 260 12.22 8.11 0.56
N PHE A 261 12.72 8.07 -0.67
CA PHE A 261 13.33 9.23 -1.34
C PHE A 261 12.32 10.37 -1.53
N GLY A 262 11.07 10.04 -1.85
CA GLY A 262 9.97 10.99 -2.01
C GLY A 262 9.73 11.89 -0.81
N GLU A 263 9.95 11.39 0.41
CA GLU A 263 9.79 12.17 1.66
C GLU A 263 10.69 13.41 1.73
N LEU A 264 11.78 13.43 0.96
CA LEU A 264 12.71 14.55 0.91
C LEU A 264 12.23 15.69 0.00
N GLY A 265 11.31 15.41 -0.93
CA GLY A 265 10.86 16.38 -1.94
C GLY A 265 11.99 16.93 -2.84
N TYR A 266 13.15 16.27 -2.87
CA TYR A 266 14.38 16.78 -3.49
C TYR A 266 14.41 16.65 -5.03
N ALA A 267 13.87 15.54 -5.54
CA ALA A 267 13.68 15.32 -6.97
C ALA A 267 12.31 14.66 -7.21
N SER A 268 11.78 14.80 -8.41
CA SER A 268 10.49 14.21 -8.76
C SER A 268 10.60 12.68 -8.81
N ILE A 269 9.70 12.02 -8.10
CA ILE A 269 9.50 10.56 -8.16
C ILE A 269 8.30 10.18 -9.05
N GLY A 270 7.80 11.11 -9.86
CA GLY A 270 6.60 10.94 -10.69
C GLY A 270 5.28 11.30 -9.99
N VAL A 271 5.27 11.50 -8.66
CA VAL A 271 4.15 12.20 -8.00
C VAL A 271 4.11 13.63 -8.53
N GLY A 272 2.96 14.06 -9.07
CA GLY A 272 2.88 15.27 -9.90
C GLY A 272 2.86 15.00 -11.41
N TYR A 273 3.10 13.75 -11.83
CA TYR A 273 3.06 13.28 -13.21
C TYR A 273 2.17 12.02 -13.33
N THR A 274 2.11 11.40 -14.51
CA THR A 274 1.16 10.30 -14.82
C THR A 274 1.64 8.91 -14.42
N ILE A 275 2.86 8.78 -13.89
CA ILE A 275 3.48 7.50 -13.50
C ILE A 275 4.08 7.61 -12.08
N PRO A 276 3.24 7.88 -11.05
CA PRO A 276 3.70 8.11 -9.69
C PRO A 276 4.52 6.93 -9.17
N PHE A 277 5.62 7.26 -8.50
CA PHE A 277 6.62 6.34 -7.92
C PHE A 277 7.49 5.54 -8.92
N GLN A 278 7.22 5.63 -10.22
CA GLN A 278 7.87 4.79 -11.25
C GLN A 278 9.15 5.39 -11.84
N MET A 279 9.64 6.51 -11.30
CA MET A 279 10.72 7.28 -11.92
C MET A 279 11.48 8.12 -10.91
N PHE A 280 12.62 8.67 -11.35
CA PHE A 280 13.41 9.68 -10.62
C PHE A 280 13.89 10.73 -11.63
N ALA A 281 13.58 12.00 -11.42
CA ALA A 281 13.93 13.08 -12.34
C ALA A 281 14.11 14.44 -11.66
N ALA A 282 15.01 15.26 -12.20
CA ALA A 282 15.26 16.62 -11.75
C ALA A 282 15.75 17.49 -12.94
N PRO A 283 15.74 18.84 -12.81
CA PRO A 283 16.17 19.74 -13.89
C PRO A 283 17.65 19.58 -14.26
N TRP A 284 18.49 19.18 -13.29
CA TRP A 284 19.94 19.07 -13.43
C TRP A 284 20.42 17.67 -13.85
N ILE A 285 19.53 16.68 -13.88
CA ILE A 285 19.88 15.32 -14.34
C ILE A 285 19.99 15.32 -15.87
N LYS A 286 20.92 14.52 -16.40
CA LYS A 286 20.97 14.16 -17.82
C LYS A 286 20.48 12.72 -17.98
N ALA A 287 19.33 12.53 -18.63
CA ALA A 287 18.64 11.24 -18.66
C ALA A 287 19.54 10.09 -19.17
N ALA A 288 20.30 10.33 -20.24
CA ALA A 288 21.16 9.31 -20.85
C ALA A 288 22.33 8.87 -19.95
N GLU A 289 22.93 9.80 -19.19
CA GLU A 289 24.05 9.51 -18.29
C GLU A 289 23.57 8.69 -17.08
N LEU A 290 22.50 9.14 -16.41
CA LEU A 290 21.93 8.42 -15.27
C LEU A 290 21.42 7.04 -15.68
N THR A 291 20.73 6.92 -16.82
CA THR A 291 20.28 5.61 -17.32
C THR A 291 21.44 4.64 -17.53
N ARG A 292 22.54 5.11 -18.13
CA ARG A 292 23.72 4.28 -18.39
C ARG A 292 24.35 3.78 -17.10
N ARG A 293 24.50 4.67 -16.10
CA ARG A 293 25.01 4.32 -14.77
C ARG A 293 24.12 3.31 -14.06
N MET A 294 22.80 3.55 -14.04
CA MET A 294 21.84 2.65 -13.39
C MET A 294 21.79 1.28 -14.05
N ASN A 295 21.76 1.19 -15.39
CA ASN A 295 21.80 -0.09 -16.10
C ASN A 295 23.16 -0.82 -15.93
N ALA A 296 24.26 -0.10 -15.71
CA ALA A 296 25.56 -0.70 -15.43
C ALA A 296 25.62 -1.43 -14.08
N LEU A 297 24.74 -1.09 -13.13
CA LEU A 297 24.62 -1.80 -11.85
C LEU A 297 24.04 -3.22 -12.00
N ARG A 298 23.40 -3.53 -13.16
CA ARG A 298 22.80 -4.84 -13.46
C ARG A 298 21.88 -5.35 -12.34
N ILE A 299 21.01 -4.47 -11.83
CA ILE A 299 20.06 -4.79 -10.77
C ILE A 299 19.12 -5.91 -11.27
N PRO A 300 19.05 -7.07 -10.59
CA PRO A 300 18.21 -8.18 -11.04
C PRO A 300 16.74 -7.77 -11.22
N GLY A 301 16.14 -8.14 -12.35
CA GLY A 301 14.73 -7.87 -12.63
C GLY A 301 14.36 -6.41 -12.85
N VAL A 302 15.33 -5.53 -13.11
CA VAL A 302 15.09 -4.09 -13.32
C VAL A 302 15.86 -3.57 -14.54
N ASN A 303 15.16 -2.83 -15.40
CA ASN A 303 15.75 -2.02 -16.45
C ASN A 303 15.42 -0.54 -16.22
N PHE A 304 16.34 0.35 -16.59
CA PHE A 304 16.13 1.80 -16.56
C PHE A 304 16.03 2.34 -17.98
N ARG A 305 15.06 3.24 -18.21
CA ARG A 305 14.84 3.93 -19.48
C ARG A 305 14.98 5.43 -19.29
N PRO A 306 15.64 6.19 -20.20
CA PRO A 306 15.70 7.63 -20.06
C PRO A 306 14.32 8.25 -20.24
N ILE A 307 13.99 9.27 -19.45
CA ILE A 307 12.72 10.01 -19.57
C ILE A 307 12.97 11.52 -19.51
N HIS A 308 12.16 12.27 -20.27
CA HIS A 308 12.10 13.72 -20.29
C HIS A 308 10.63 14.10 -20.11
N LEU A 309 10.32 15.00 -19.19
CA LEU A 309 8.94 15.29 -18.81
C LEU A 309 8.80 16.69 -18.22
N LYS A 310 7.56 17.10 -18.01
CA LYS A 310 7.17 18.32 -17.31
C LYS A 310 6.05 17.99 -16.32
N PRO A 311 6.29 17.98 -14.99
CA PRO A 311 5.27 17.67 -14.00
C PRO A 311 4.09 18.67 -14.04
N PHE A 312 2.88 18.17 -13.80
CA PHE A 312 1.65 18.96 -13.75
C PHE A 312 1.44 19.66 -12.39
N TYR A 313 1.92 19.05 -11.31
CA TYR A 313 1.87 19.57 -9.94
C TYR A 313 3.02 18.99 -9.09
N ALA A 314 3.07 19.31 -7.80
CA ALA A 314 4.10 18.85 -6.84
C ALA A 314 5.54 19.24 -7.24
N THR A 315 6.52 18.41 -6.90
CA THR A 315 7.96 18.67 -7.09
C THR A 315 8.29 18.97 -8.55
N ASN A 316 8.99 20.09 -8.78
CA ASN A 316 9.35 20.61 -10.11
C ASN A 316 8.16 20.87 -11.05
N LYS A 317 6.99 21.27 -10.51
CA LYS A 317 5.81 21.68 -11.29
C LYS A 317 6.19 22.66 -12.41
N GLY A 318 5.83 22.32 -13.65
CA GLY A 318 6.01 23.19 -14.80
C GLY A 318 7.44 23.30 -15.34
N GLU A 319 8.42 22.70 -14.67
CA GLU A 319 9.81 22.68 -15.12
C GLU A 319 10.07 21.48 -16.06
N PHE A 320 10.91 21.68 -17.07
CA PHE A 320 11.41 20.56 -17.87
C PHE A 320 12.47 19.80 -17.05
N ILE A 321 12.21 18.51 -16.83
CA ILE A 321 13.10 17.64 -16.05
C ILE A 321 13.45 16.39 -16.82
N GLN A 322 14.59 15.82 -16.48
CA GLN A 322 15.11 14.60 -17.08
C GLN A 322 15.41 13.57 -16.00
N GLY A 323 15.45 12.30 -16.38
CA GLY A 323 15.78 11.26 -15.43
C GLY A 323 15.65 9.85 -15.98
N VAL A 324 15.29 8.94 -15.10
CA VAL A 324 15.09 7.51 -15.40
C VAL A 324 13.69 7.07 -15.01
N GLN A 325 13.03 6.34 -15.90
CA GLN A 325 11.89 5.50 -15.55
C GLN A 325 12.40 4.10 -15.16
N VAL A 326 11.88 3.58 -14.06
CA VAL A 326 12.17 2.23 -13.57
C VAL A 326 11.17 1.26 -14.20
N HIS A 327 11.68 0.24 -14.89
CA HIS A 327 10.89 -0.86 -15.43
C HIS A 327 11.24 -2.14 -14.68
N ILE A 328 10.28 -2.69 -13.94
CA ILE A 328 10.42 -3.99 -13.28
C ILE A 328 10.13 -5.07 -14.34
N THR A 329 11.17 -5.82 -14.73
CA THR A 329 11.09 -6.91 -15.71
C THR A 329 10.94 -8.28 -15.06
N ASP A 330 11.39 -8.45 -13.81
CA ASP A 330 11.10 -9.61 -12.97
C ASP A 330 10.93 -9.18 -11.52
N TYR A 331 9.66 -9.08 -11.10
CA TYR A 331 9.28 -8.67 -9.76
C TYR A 331 9.91 -9.51 -8.63
N ARG A 332 10.07 -10.83 -8.87
CA ARG A 332 10.56 -11.75 -7.84
C ARG A 332 12.03 -11.50 -7.52
N GLN A 333 12.80 -11.07 -8.52
CA GLN A 333 14.23 -10.80 -8.38
C GLN A 333 14.52 -9.34 -7.99
N ALA A 334 13.62 -8.40 -8.32
CA ALA A 334 13.83 -6.98 -8.06
C ALA A 334 13.88 -6.64 -6.55
N PRO A 335 14.99 -6.07 -6.03
CA PRO A 335 15.07 -5.56 -4.66
C PRO A 335 14.45 -4.17 -4.63
N LEU A 336 13.14 -4.08 -4.39
CA LEU A 336 12.34 -2.89 -4.69
C LEU A 336 12.89 -1.67 -3.94
N SER A 337 13.05 -1.80 -2.62
CA SER A 337 13.45 -0.70 -1.74
C SER A 337 14.90 -0.25 -1.92
N ASP A 338 15.79 -1.13 -2.41
CA ASP A 338 17.20 -0.80 -2.69
C ASP A 338 17.33 0.24 -3.82
N ILE A 339 16.38 0.27 -4.77
CA ILE A 339 16.49 1.05 -6.02
C ILE A 339 16.70 2.54 -5.74
N GLN A 340 15.92 3.16 -4.84
CA GLN A 340 16.11 4.58 -4.51
C GLN A 340 17.50 4.89 -3.96
N PHE A 341 18.06 4.03 -3.11
CA PHE A 341 19.41 4.25 -2.54
C PHE A 341 20.49 4.12 -3.61
N LEU A 342 20.31 3.20 -4.57
CA LEU A 342 21.18 3.08 -5.72
C LEU A 342 21.06 4.30 -6.66
N VAL A 343 19.85 4.83 -6.86
CA VAL A 343 19.65 6.10 -7.59
C VAL A 343 20.34 7.26 -6.88
N MET A 344 20.18 7.39 -5.56
CA MET A 344 20.87 8.42 -4.75
C MET A 344 22.39 8.30 -4.86
N GLN A 345 22.92 7.08 -4.88
CA GLN A 345 24.35 6.80 -5.07
C GLN A 345 24.82 7.28 -6.44
N GLU A 346 24.13 6.90 -7.52
CA GLU A 346 24.52 7.30 -8.87
C GLU A 346 24.33 8.79 -9.13
N ILE A 347 23.33 9.42 -8.49
CA ILE A 347 23.18 10.88 -8.46
C ILE A 347 24.42 11.53 -7.82
N ALA A 348 24.83 11.09 -6.62
CA ALA A 348 25.98 11.67 -5.94
C ALA A 348 27.30 11.44 -6.71
N ALA A 349 27.41 10.33 -7.44
CA ALA A 349 28.58 10.03 -8.27
C ALA A 349 28.64 10.87 -9.56
N LEU A 350 27.51 11.09 -10.23
CA LEU A 350 27.43 11.91 -11.45
C LEU A 350 27.45 13.41 -11.16
N TYR A 351 26.83 13.81 -10.04
CA TYR A 351 26.61 15.19 -9.65
C TYR A 351 26.99 15.37 -8.16
N PRO A 352 28.29 15.44 -7.83
CA PRO A 352 28.75 15.54 -6.44
C PRO A 352 28.19 16.75 -5.68
N ASP A 353 27.94 17.86 -6.37
CA ASP A 353 27.29 19.09 -5.88
C ASP A 353 25.75 18.95 -5.73
N ARG A 354 25.22 17.74 -5.92
CA ARG A 354 23.81 17.36 -5.79
C ARG A 354 23.62 16.12 -4.92
N ALA A 355 24.63 15.77 -4.10
CA ALA A 355 24.49 14.72 -3.12
C ALA A 355 23.27 14.98 -2.20
N VAL A 356 22.34 14.02 -2.16
CA VAL A 356 20.97 14.26 -1.67
C VAL A 356 20.94 14.83 -0.26
N PHE A 357 21.64 14.24 0.70
CA PHE A 357 21.62 14.73 2.09
C PHE A 357 22.47 15.97 2.34
N ALA A 358 23.27 16.42 1.36
CA ALA A 358 23.97 17.70 1.44
C ALA A 358 23.10 18.87 0.94
N HIS A 359 22.06 18.60 0.13
CA HIS A 359 21.30 19.63 -0.59
C HIS A 359 19.78 19.55 -0.44
N ALA A 360 19.23 18.43 0.05
CA ALA A 360 17.82 18.33 0.38
C ALA A 360 17.49 19.12 1.66
N ASP A 361 16.22 19.48 1.84
CA ASP A 361 15.76 20.18 3.03
C ASP A 361 15.96 19.30 4.28
N SER A 362 16.87 19.74 5.15
CA SER A 362 17.20 19.05 6.40
C SER A 362 16.01 18.87 7.36
N THR A 363 14.95 19.70 7.25
CA THR A 363 13.73 19.54 8.05
C THR A 363 12.96 18.26 7.70
N ARG A 364 13.23 17.65 6.53
CA ARG A 364 12.63 16.40 6.07
C ARG A 364 13.39 15.16 6.54
N PHE A 365 14.62 15.29 7.04
CA PHE A 365 15.45 14.15 7.42
C PHE A 365 14.84 13.31 8.53
N ARG A 366 14.15 13.95 9.49
CA ARG A 366 13.43 13.21 10.55
C ARG A 366 12.29 12.36 9.98
N MET A 367 11.62 12.82 8.93
CA MET A 367 10.57 12.02 8.27
C MET A 367 11.19 10.86 7.49
N PHE A 368 12.28 11.12 6.76
CA PHE A 368 13.06 10.08 6.08
C PHE A 368 13.47 8.96 7.06
N ASP A 369 14.01 9.33 8.22
CA ASP A 369 14.45 8.36 9.23
C ASP A 369 13.28 7.58 9.83
N LYS A 370 12.14 8.24 10.07
CA LYS A 370 10.91 7.57 10.54
C LYS A 370 10.41 6.55 9.53
N VAL A 371 10.33 6.92 8.25
CA VAL A 371 9.92 6.00 7.17
C VAL A 371 10.91 4.83 7.04
N CYS A 372 12.22 5.08 7.16
CA CYS A 372 13.24 4.04 7.25
C CYS A 372 13.11 3.17 8.50
N GLY A 373 12.56 3.71 9.59
CA GLY A 373 12.48 3.06 10.90
C GLY A 373 13.78 3.17 11.71
N SER A 374 14.78 3.91 11.24
CA SER A 374 16.06 4.15 11.90
C SER A 374 16.82 5.29 11.21
N ASN A 375 17.53 6.13 11.97
CA ASN A 375 18.48 7.12 11.43
C ASN A 375 19.75 6.48 10.85
N ARG A 376 20.07 5.22 11.21
CA ARG A 376 21.28 4.52 10.75
C ARG A 376 21.34 4.41 9.23
N ILE A 377 20.20 4.42 8.55
CA ILE A 377 20.14 4.40 7.10
C ILE A 377 20.72 5.69 6.51
N ARG A 378 20.20 6.84 6.92
CA ARG A 378 20.69 8.15 6.47
C ARG A 378 22.13 8.41 6.92
N GLU A 379 22.42 8.18 8.21
CA GLU A 379 23.76 8.40 8.78
C GLU A 379 24.81 7.49 8.16
N GLY A 380 24.45 6.23 7.90
CA GLY A 380 25.34 5.30 7.21
C GLY A 380 25.60 5.73 5.77
N PHE A 381 24.55 6.16 5.05
CA PHE A 381 24.60 6.49 3.64
C PHE A 381 25.38 7.78 3.38
N ILE A 382 25.16 8.83 4.18
CA ILE A 382 25.77 10.15 3.96
C ILE A 382 27.30 10.16 4.05
N ARG A 383 27.92 9.16 4.69
CA ARG A 383 29.38 9.06 4.83
C ARG A 383 30.11 9.13 3.50
N ARG A 384 29.58 8.48 2.47
CA ARG A 384 30.14 8.53 1.10
C ARG A 384 29.13 8.30 -0.02
N ASN A 385 27.83 8.33 0.29
CA ASN A 385 26.71 8.11 -0.64
C ASN A 385 26.74 6.74 -1.33
N ARG A 386 27.04 5.67 -0.59
CA ARG A 386 27.17 4.31 -1.12
C ARG A 386 26.19 3.36 -0.44
N TRP A 387 25.37 2.66 -1.23
CA TRP A 387 24.37 1.75 -0.68
C TRP A 387 24.98 0.56 0.07
N GLU A 388 26.15 0.10 -0.39
CA GLU A 388 26.86 -1.05 0.22
C GLU A 388 27.21 -0.85 1.71
N ASP A 389 27.36 0.39 2.17
CA ASP A 389 27.65 0.71 3.59
C ASP A 389 26.46 0.50 4.52
N VAL A 390 25.26 0.46 3.95
CA VAL A 390 23.99 0.50 4.69
C VAL A 390 23.16 -0.74 4.41
N ARG A 391 23.33 -1.36 3.24
CA ARG A 391 22.61 -2.57 2.82
C ARG A 391 22.63 -3.69 3.87
N PRO A 392 23.76 -4.02 4.53
CA PRO A 392 23.76 -5.03 5.60
C PRO A 392 22.82 -4.66 6.75
N TYR A 393 22.73 -3.37 7.11
CA TYR A 393 21.81 -2.88 8.14
C TYR A 393 20.34 -3.01 7.69
N TRP A 394 20.05 -2.64 6.44
CA TRP A 394 18.70 -2.73 5.88
C TRP A 394 18.16 -4.16 5.86
N TYR A 395 19.02 -5.16 5.70
CA TYR A 395 18.61 -6.57 5.65
C TYR A 395 18.81 -7.34 6.97
N LYS A 396 19.31 -6.69 8.03
CA LYS A 396 19.72 -7.37 9.28
C LYS A 396 18.60 -8.17 9.95
N ASP A 397 17.34 -7.72 9.82
CA ASP A 397 16.19 -8.30 10.51
C ASP A 397 15.35 -9.25 9.62
N VAL A 398 15.61 -9.30 8.31
CA VAL A 398 14.71 -9.95 7.33
C VAL A 398 14.54 -11.45 7.61
N GLU A 399 15.64 -12.17 7.81
CA GLU A 399 15.57 -13.62 8.04
C GLU A 399 14.94 -13.98 9.39
N GLN A 400 15.18 -13.16 10.42
CA GLN A 400 14.54 -13.34 11.72
C GLN A 400 13.03 -13.09 11.62
N PHE A 401 12.62 -11.99 10.97
CA PHE A 401 11.22 -11.64 10.79
C PHE A 401 10.49 -12.70 9.95
N LYS A 402 11.13 -13.24 8.91
CA LYS A 402 10.58 -14.35 8.11
C LYS A 402 10.31 -15.60 8.93
N LYS A 403 11.18 -15.93 9.90
CA LYS A 403 10.96 -17.05 10.82
C LYS A 403 9.83 -16.78 11.80
N GLN A 404 9.76 -15.56 12.34
CA GLN A 404 8.73 -15.15 13.30
C GLN A 404 7.34 -15.11 12.66
N SER A 405 7.22 -14.46 11.49
CA SER A 405 5.95 -14.23 10.79
C SER A 405 5.22 -15.53 10.38
N LYS A 406 5.96 -16.62 10.12
CA LYS A 406 5.38 -17.94 9.79
C LYS A 406 4.35 -18.45 10.80
N LYS A 407 4.48 -18.09 12.08
CA LYS A 407 3.54 -18.49 13.15
C LYS A 407 2.13 -17.93 12.94
N TYR A 408 2.04 -16.84 12.18
CA TYR A 408 0.82 -16.08 11.96
C TYR A 408 0.28 -16.21 10.53
N TYR A 409 0.91 -17.05 9.70
CA TYR A 409 0.45 -17.25 8.33
C TYR A 409 -0.91 -17.93 8.31
N LEU A 410 -1.86 -17.30 7.62
CA LEU A 410 -3.16 -17.87 7.31
C LEU A 410 -3.10 -18.59 5.96
N TYR A 411 -2.16 -18.23 5.09
CA TYR A 411 -2.15 -18.67 3.70
C TYR A 411 -0.85 -19.40 3.32
N PRO A 412 -0.92 -20.40 2.42
CA PRO A 412 0.24 -21.16 1.97
C PRO A 412 1.16 -20.38 1.03
#